data_AF-A0ABD0SE85-F1
#
_entry.id   AF-A0ABD0SE85-F1
#
_cell.length_a   1.000
_cell.length_b   1.000
_cell.length_c   1.000
_cell.angle_alpha   90.00
_cell.angle_beta   90.00
_cell.angle_gamma   90.00
#
_symmetry.space_group_name_H-M   'P 1'
#
loop_
_entity.id
_entity.type
_entity.pdbx_description
1 polymer ?
#
loop_
_entity_poly.entity_id
_entity_poly.type
_entity_poly.pdbx_seq_one_letter_code
_entity_poly.pdbx_strand_id
1 'polypeptide(L)'
;MTQERNFVTLLDLLAERPESDEENELLERVKLLAQENLPEGWIHWKAMRSLEEDIFGPSVEERTLNKLTFALPTVGLVRAFDPEADHLTEEGYRQIKQKLLGWAFTRALILSPIAVAKKIHGSSFRMELFKRSIEPVRPLLLTRAEASSILSGHQTKLEVTDRRTCFDLSMGRRRKRDLSPEDEALPKKSREELLEERLNIMFKIVMDKMADFVRGLDSDKENKENED
;
A
#
# COMPACT_ATOMS: atom_id res chain seq x y z
N MET A 1 21.63 -7.13 12.19
CA MET A 1 21.78 -8.58 12.37
C MET A 1 20.55 -9.06 13.14
N THR A 2 19.65 -9.95 12.76
CA THR A 2 19.49 -10.97 11.71
C THR A 2 17.97 -11.16 11.55
N GLN A 3 17.32 -10.49 10.60
CA GLN A 3 15.88 -10.70 10.29
C GLN A 3 15.67 -11.57 9.05
N GLU A 4 16.74 -12.08 8.43
CA GLU A 4 16.63 -12.90 7.22
C GLU A 4 16.01 -14.29 7.45
N ARG A 5 15.95 -14.75 8.70
CA ARG A 5 15.49 -16.12 9.04
C ARG A 5 13.99 -16.37 8.86
N ASN A 6 13.18 -15.33 8.59
CA ASN A 6 11.72 -15.47 8.49
C ASN A 6 11.16 -15.20 7.10
N PHE A 7 12.02 -15.02 6.08
CA PHE A 7 11.53 -14.83 4.72
C PHE A 7 11.34 -16.17 4.01
N VAL A 8 10.16 -16.34 3.46
CA VAL A 8 9.76 -17.48 2.63
C VAL A 8 9.42 -16.98 1.24
N THR A 9 9.60 -17.84 0.24
CA THR A 9 9.19 -17.51 -1.12
C THR A 9 7.69 -17.74 -1.30
N LEU A 10 7.07 -17.09 -2.29
CA LEU A 10 5.68 -17.38 -2.62
C LEU A 10 5.51 -18.85 -3.03
N LEU A 11 6.51 -19.47 -3.67
CA LEU A 11 6.51 -20.90 -3.98
C LEU A 11 6.34 -21.77 -2.72
N ASP A 12 7.06 -21.44 -1.64
CA ASP A 12 6.95 -22.17 -0.38
C ASP A 12 5.54 -22.04 0.23
N LEU A 13 4.92 -20.86 0.10
CA LEU A 13 3.56 -20.60 0.58
C LEU A 13 2.48 -21.29 -0.27
N LEU A 14 2.75 -21.59 -1.54
CA LEU A 14 1.81 -22.34 -2.40
C LEU A 14 1.67 -23.80 -1.97
N ALA A 15 2.67 -24.36 -1.27
CA ALA A 15 2.63 -25.72 -0.77
C ALA A 15 1.68 -25.87 0.44
N GLU A 16 1.25 -24.77 1.06
CA GLU A 16 0.28 -24.81 2.15
C GLU A 16 -1.10 -25.25 1.63
N ARG A 17 -1.74 -26.15 2.39
CA ARG A 17 -3.08 -26.67 2.12
C ARG A 17 -3.98 -26.38 3.33
N PRO A 18 -5.20 -25.86 3.11
CA PRO A 18 -6.19 -25.74 4.17
C PRO A 18 -6.70 -27.11 4.60
N GLU A 19 -7.36 -27.16 5.76
CA GLU A 19 -7.86 -28.41 6.36
C GLU A 19 -9.10 -28.94 5.64
N SER A 20 -9.90 -28.06 5.04
CA SER A 20 -11.12 -28.41 4.31
C SER A 20 -10.86 -28.54 2.81
N ASP A 21 -11.38 -29.59 2.20
CA ASP A 21 -11.31 -29.83 0.75
C ASP A 21 -11.96 -28.70 -0.05
N GLU A 22 -13.09 -28.15 0.42
CA GLU A 22 -13.77 -27.02 -0.22
C GLU A 22 -12.90 -25.75 -0.22
N GLU A 23 -12.22 -25.49 0.89
CA GLU A 23 -11.28 -24.36 0.98
C GLU A 23 -10.05 -24.60 0.12
N ASN A 24 -9.62 -25.85 -0.03
CA ASN A 24 -8.51 -26.21 -0.90
C ASN A 24 -8.86 -25.97 -2.36
N GLU A 25 -10.05 -26.36 -2.82
CA GLU A 25 -10.52 -26.06 -4.18
C GLU A 25 -10.63 -24.55 -4.47
N LEU A 26 -11.10 -23.77 -3.49
CA LEU A 26 -11.13 -22.31 -3.59
C LEU A 26 -9.72 -21.72 -3.68
N LEU A 27 -8.80 -22.18 -2.82
CA LEU A 27 -7.43 -21.73 -2.83
C LEU A 27 -6.73 -22.10 -4.15
N GLU A 28 -6.95 -23.30 -4.70
CA GLU A 28 -6.40 -23.69 -6.01
C GLU A 28 -6.90 -22.80 -7.15
N ARG A 29 -8.19 -22.42 -7.15
CA ARG A 29 -8.71 -21.41 -8.10
C ARG A 29 -7.99 -20.06 -7.97
N VAL A 30 -7.71 -19.63 -6.75
CA VAL A 30 -6.96 -18.38 -6.50
C VAL A 30 -5.50 -18.49 -6.91
N LYS A 31 -4.86 -19.66 -6.72
CA LYS A 31 -3.49 -19.93 -7.17
C LYS A 31 -3.40 -19.91 -8.70
N LEU A 32 -4.37 -20.50 -9.39
CA LEU A 32 -4.47 -20.43 -10.86
C LEU A 32 -4.62 -18.98 -11.33
N LEU A 33 -5.50 -18.20 -10.70
CA LEU A 33 -5.66 -16.78 -11.01
C LEU A 33 -4.33 -16.02 -10.87
N ALA A 34 -3.55 -16.32 -9.83
CA ALA A 34 -2.23 -15.75 -9.61
C ALA A 34 -1.25 -16.16 -10.72
N GLN A 35 -1.23 -17.45 -11.09
CA GLN A 35 -0.37 -17.97 -12.16
C GLN A 35 -0.64 -17.32 -13.51
N GLU A 36 -1.90 -17.04 -13.83
CA GLU A 36 -2.30 -16.44 -15.11
C GLU A 36 -2.01 -14.94 -15.22
N ASN A 37 -1.99 -14.22 -14.09
CA ASN A 37 -1.98 -12.75 -14.08
C ASN A 37 -0.72 -12.14 -13.49
N LEU A 38 0.00 -12.85 -12.62
CA LEU A 38 1.23 -12.33 -12.03
C LEU A 38 2.39 -12.39 -13.04
N PRO A 39 3.31 -11.40 -12.99
CA PRO A 39 4.45 -11.33 -13.88
C PRO A 39 5.43 -12.48 -13.65
N GLU A 40 6.27 -12.75 -14.65
CA GLU A 40 7.30 -13.79 -14.55
C GLU A 40 8.19 -13.64 -13.30
N GLY A 41 8.53 -14.77 -12.68
CA GLY A 41 9.36 -14.82 -11.48
C GLY A 41 8.62 -14.49 -10.17
N TRP A 42 7.29 -14.30 -10.20
CA TRP A 42 6.50 -14.01 -8.98
C TRP A 42 6.66 -15.08 -7.89
N ILE A 43 6.84 -16.35 -8.27
CA ILE A 43 7.05 -17.47 -7.34
C ILE A 43 8.29 -17.26 -6.44
N HIS A 44 9.28 -16.47 -6.87
CA HIS A 44 10.50 -16.19 -6.11
C HIS A 44 10.39 -14.94 -5.23
N TRP A 45 9.26 -14.23 -5.25
CA TRP A 45 9.04 -13.10 -4.37
C TRP A 45 9.08 -13.55 -2.92
N LYS A 46 9.73 -12.74 -2.08
CA LYS A 46 9.92 -13.05 -0.67
C LYS A 46 8.96 -12.24 0.19
N ALA A 47 8.29 -12.93 1.11
CA ALA A 47 7.48 -12.34 2.15
C ALA A 47 7.89 -12.91 3.51
N MET A 48 7.61 -12.18 4.57
CA MET A 48 7.73 -12.69 5.92
C MET A 48 6.66 -13.75 6.16
N ARG A 49 7.08 -14.87 6.74
CA ARG A 49 6.13 -15.84 7.29
C ARG A 49 5.50 -15.25 8.54
N SER A 50 4.30 -14.68 8.38
CA SER A 50 3.56 -14.02 9.46
C SER A 50 2.16 -14.59 9.55
N LEU A 51 1.70 -14.80 10.77
CA LEU A 51 0.32 -15.13 11.06
C LEU A 51 -0.55 -13.89 10.85
N GLU A 52 -1.86 -14.09 10.70
CA GLU A 52 -2.81 -12.98 10.59
C GLU A 52 -2.72 -12.06 11.82
N GLU A 53 -2.58 -12.65 13.00
CA GLU A 53 -2.46 -11.96 14.29
C GLU A 53 -1.21 -11.07 14.39
N ASP A 54 -0.09 -11.48 13.78
CA ASP A 54 1.14 -10.68 13.78
C ASP A 54 0.98 -9.40 12.94
N ILE A 55 0.18 -9.48 11.88
CA ILE A 55 -0.01 -8.40 10.92
C ILE A 55 -1.07 -7.42 11.42
N PHE A 56 -2.21 -7.95 11.86
CA PHE A 56 -3.43 -7.19 12.15
C PHE A 56 -3.75 -7.08 13.64
N GLY A 57 -3.14 -7.89 14.50
CA GLY A 57 -3.52 -8.04 15.91
C GLY A 57 -4.63 -9.10 16.09
N PRO A 58 -5.26 -9.15 17.27
CA PRO A 58 -6.21 -10.23 17.63
C PRO A 58 -7.48 -10.26 16.77
N SER A 59 -7.82 -9.16 16.11
CA SER A 59 -8.93 -9.11 15.15
C SER A 59 -8.67 -8.05 14.09
N VAL A 60 -9.08 -8.35 12.86
CA VAL A 60 -8.94 -7.42 11.74
C VAL A 60 -10.02 -6.35 11.83
N GLU A 61 -9.62 -5.11 12.08
CA GLU A 61 -10.54 -3.97 12.05
C GLU A 61 -11.23 -3.84 10.68
N GLU A 62 -12.54 -3.66 10.67
CA GLU A 62 -13.35 -3.49 9.45
C GLU A 62 -12.82 -2.36 8.55
N ARG A 63 -12.36 -1.26 9.15
CA ARG A 63 -11.78 -0.13 8.42
C ARG A 63 -10.51 -0.52 7.67
N THR A 64 -9.70 -1.42 8.24
CA THR A 64 -8.48 -1.92 7.61
C THR A 64 -8.84 -2.91 6.50
N LEU A 65 -9.74 -3.85 6.79
CA LEU A 65 -10.27 -4.84 5.84
C LEU A 65 -10.83 -4.19 4.57
N ASN A 66 -11.62 -3.12 4.72
CA ASN A 66 -12.20 -2.39 3.60
C ASN A 66 -11.14 -1.74 2.69
N LYS A 67 -10.00 -1.33 3.26
CA LYS A 67 -8.89 -0.72 2.53
C LYS A 67 -7.89 -1.71 1.94
N LEU A 68 -8.02 -3.00 2.29
CA LEU A 68 -7.11 -4.02 1.78
C LEU A 68 -7.20 -4.11 0.25
N THR A 69 -6.05 -4.15 -0.40
CA THR A 69 -5.92 -4.40 -1.83
C THR A 69 -4.91 -5.52 -2.01
N PHE A 70 -5.31 -6.55 -2.75
CA PHE A 70 -4.47 -7.69 -3.09
C PHE A 70 -3.92 -7.50 -4.50
N ALA A 71 -2.72 -8.02 -4.78
CA ALA A 71 -2.11 -8.03 -6.10
C ALA A 71 -2.73 -9.13 -7.00
N LEU A 72 -4.06 -9.19 -7.04
CA LEU A 72 -4.83 -10.15 -7.84
C LEU A 72 -5.99 -9.41 -8.53
N PRO A 73 -6.33 -9.77 -9.78
CA PRO A 73 -7.45 -9.15 -10.50
C PRO A 73 -8.74 -9.21 -9.70
N THR A 74 -9.41 -8.08 -9.51
CA THR A 74 -10.58 -8.01 -8.62
C THR A 74 -11.76 -8.82 -9.16
N VAL A 75 -12.02 -8.73 -10.47
CA VAL A 75 -13.09 -9.51 -11.12
C VAL A 75 -12.77 -11.01 -11.11
N GLY A 76 -11.51 -11.36 -11.36
CA GLY A 76 -11.05 -12.75 -11.30
C GLY A 76 -11.20 -13.35 -9.91
N LEU A 77 -10.89 -12.58 -8.86
CA LEU A 77 -11.12 -13.01 -7.47
C LEU A 77 -12.59 -13.29 -7.18
N VAL A 78 -13.51 -12.43 -7.63
CA VAL A 78 -14.95 -12.68 -7.40
C VAL A 78 -15.39 -13.96 -8.09
N ARG A 79 -15.00 -14.14 -9.36
CA ARG A 79 -15.31 -15.35 -10.14
C ARG A 79 -14.67 -16.62 -9.59
N ALA A 80 -13.53 -16.49 -8.91
CA ALA A 80 -12.91 -17.62 -8.23
C ALA A 80 -13.77 -18.14 -7.06
N PHE A 81 -14.47 -17.25 -6.35
CA PHE A 81 -15.37 -17.64 -5.25
C PHE A 81 -16.77 -18.02 -5.75
N ASP A 82 -17.31 -17.24 -6.68
CA ASP A 82 -18.62 -17.47 -7.29
C ASP A 82 -18.51 -17.26 -8.81
N PRO A 83 -18.39 -18.36 -9.59
CA PRO A 83 -18.25 -18.28 -11.05
C PRO A 83 -19.42 -17.61 -11.76
N GLU A 84 -20.61 -17.63 -11.16
CA GLU A 84 -21.85 -17.09 -11.73
C GLU A 84 -22.19 -15.70 -11.18
N ALA A 85 -21.29 -15.07 -10.43
CA ALA A 85 -21.52 -13.76 -9.84
C ALA A 85 -21.73 -12.66 -10.88
N ASP A 86 -22.96 -12.16 -10.98
CA ASP A 86 -23.31 -11.01 -11.83
C ASP A 86 -23.05 -9.65 -11.14
N HIS A 87 -22.91 -9.63 -9.83
CA HIS A 87 -22.73 -8.42 -9.05
C HIS A 87 -21.89 -8.67 -7.79
N LEU A 88 -21.33 -7.60 -7.22
CA LEU A 88 -20.49 -7.70 -6.03
C LEU A 88 -21.02 -6.81 -4.90
N THR A 89 -21.65 -7.43 -3.92
CA THR A 89 -22.09 -6.75 -2.69
C THR A 89 -20.90 -6.37 -1.80
N GLU A 90 -21.08 -5.38 -0.91
CA GLU A 90 -20.02 -5.00 0.03
C GLU A 90 -19.71 -6.13 1.03
N GLU A 91 -20.76 -6.78 1.54
CA GLU A 91 -20.64 -7.90 2.47
C GLU A 91 -19.95 -9.10 1.82
N GLY A 92 -20.35 -9.48 0.59
CA GLY A 92 -19.70 -10.57 -0.14
C GLY A 92 -18.22 -10.27 -0.41
N TYR A 93 -17.89 -9.04 -0.82
CA TYR A 93 -16.49 -8.68 -1.03
C TYR A 93 -15.68 -8.70 0.28
N ARG A 94 -16.30 -8.33 1.39
CA ARG A 94 -15.68 -8.39 2.72
C ARG A 94 -15.39 -9.82 3.15
N GLN A 95 -16.34 -10.73 2.93
CA GLN A 95 -16.17 -12.16 3.22
C GLN A 95 -15.03 -12.77 2.37
N ILE A 96 -14.97 -12.42 1.07
CA ILE A 96 -13.85 -12.81 0.19
C ILE A 96 -12.52 -12.35 0.79
N LYS A 97 -12.40 -11.08 1.19
CA LYS A 97 -11.16 -10.57 1.80
C LYS A 97 -10.80 -11.29 3.09
N GLN A 98 -11.77 -11.60 3.96
CA GLN A 98 -11.53 -12.35 5.18
C GLN A 98 -10.99 -13.75 4.90
N LYS A 99 -11.60 -14.47 3.93
CA LYS A 99 -11.10 -15.78 3.50
C LYS A 99 -9.68 -15.68 2.94
N LEU A 100 -9.39 -14.67 2.12
CA LEU A 100 -8.04 -14.42 1.61
C LEU A 100 -7.04 -14.08 2.73
N LEU A 101 -7.46 -13.54 3.88
CA LEU A 101 -6.53 -13.32 5.00
C LEU A 101 -6.16 -14.62 5.71
N GLY A 102 -7.00 -15.65 5.64
CA GLY A 102 -6.71 -16.97 6.23
C GLY A 102 -5.50 -17.67 5.61
N TRP A 103 -5.25 -17.48 4.31
CA TRP A 103 -4.14 -18.16 3.62
C TRP A 103 -2.87 -17.30 3.57
N ALA A 104 -1.72 -17.89 3.93
CA ALA A 104 -0.45 -17.17 3.97
C ALA A 104 -0.02 -16.65 2.59
N PHE A 105 -0.29 -17.46 1.56
CA PHE A 105 -0.04 -17.09 0.16
C PHE A 105 -0.70 -15.77 -0.22
N THR A 106 -2.00 -15.60 0.07
CA THR A 106 -2.76 -14.41 -0.29
C THR A 106 -2.43 -13.23 0.62
N ARG A 107 -2.07 -13.45 1.89
CA ARG A 107 -1.50 -12.40 2.75
C ARG A 107 -0.21 -11.81 2.15
N ALA A 108 0.65 -12.66 1.58
CA ALA A 108 1.89 -12.21 0.94
C ALA A 108 1.68 -11.35 -0.32
N LEU A 109 0.45 -11.28 -0.84
CA LEU A 109 0.05 -10.48 -2.00
C LEU A 109 -0.61 -9.14 -1.63
N ILE A 110 -0.63 -8.74 -0.36
CA ILE A 110 -1.25 -7.48 0.07
C ILE A 110 -0.42 -6.27 -0.39
N LEU A 111 -1.04 -5.40 -1.18
CA LEU A 111 -0.45 -4.16 -1.71
C LEU A 111 -0.75 -2.93 -0.83
N SER A 112 -1.94 -2.88 -0.25
CA SER A 112 -2.43 -1.73 0.53
C SER A 112 -3.25 -2.24 1.71
N PRO A 113 -3.25 -1.55 2.88
CA PRO A 113 -2.47 -0.35 3.21
C PRO A 113 -0.95 -0.55 3.27
N ILE A 114 -0.17 0.48 2.96
CA ILE A 114 1.30 0.43 2.97
C ILE A 114 1.87 -0.01 4.33
N ALA A 115 1.25 0.41 5.44
CA ALA A 115 1.71 0.02 6.78
C ALA A 115 1.62 -1.51 6.99
N VAL A 116 0.56 -2.14 6.49
CA VAL A 116 0.34 -3.59 6.54
C VAL A 116 1.33 -4.29 5.60
N ALA A 117 1.41 -3.83 4.35
CA ALA A 117 2.31 -4.41 3.36
C ALA A 117 3.79 -4.35 3.77
N LYS A 118 4.22 -3.27 4.44
CA LYS A 118 5.58 -3.16 5.01
C LYS A 118 5.87 -4.22 6.07
N LYS A 119 4.89 -4.59 6.91
CA LYS A 119 5.07 -5.70 7.88
C LYS A 119 5.28 -7.03 7.15
N ILE A 120 4.54 -7.25 6.07
CA ILE A 120 4.59 -8.49 5.28
C ILE A 120 5.91 -8.59 4.49
N HIS A 121 6.36 -7.52 3.84
CA HIS A 121 7.60 -7.54 3.06
C HIS A 121 8.85 -7.20 3.89
N GLY A 122 8.67 -6.91 5.19
CA GLY A 122 9.71 -6.60 6.17
C GLY A 122 10.42 -5.26 6.02
N SER A 123 10.32 -4.59 4.87
CA SER A 123 10.95 -3.28 4.65
C SER A 123 10.22 -2.46 3.60
N SER A 124 10.38 -1.13 3.68
CA SER A 124 9.87 -0.20 2.66
C SER A 124 10.48 -0.47 1.28
N PHE A 125 11.75 -0.83 1.22
CA PHE A 125 12.46 -1.11 -0.04
C PHE A 125 11.91 -2.34 -0.75
N ARG A 126 11.73 -3.47 -0.05
CA ARG A 126 11.15 -4.69 -0.64
C ARG A 126 9.70 -4.48 -1.06
N MET A 127 8.94 -3.71 -0.28
CA MET A 127 7.58 -3.32 -0.65
C MET A 127 7.55 -2.50 -1.95
N GLU A 128 8.49 -1.56 -2.12
CA GLU A 128 8.58 -0.76 -3.35
C GLU A 128 8.95 -1.62 -4.56
N LEU A 129 9.90 -2.56 -4.41
CA LEU A 129 10.23 -3.53 -5.44
C LEU A 129 9.02 -4.37 -5.82
N PHE A 130 8.30 -4.92 -4.84
CA PHE A 130 7.06 -5.66 -5.06
C PHE A 130 6.03 -4.84 -5.82
N LYS A 131 5.80 -3.58 -5.39
CA LYS A 131 4.88 -2.65 -6.06
C LYS A 131 5.26 -2.39 -7.52
N ARG A 132 6.55 -2.25 -7.84
CA ARG A 132 7.03 -2.08 -9.22
C ARG A 132 6.81 -3.34 -10.05
N SER A 133 7.05 -4.51 -9.47
CA SER A 133 6.85 -5.78 -10.17
C SER A 133 5.39 -6.02 -10.55
N ILE A 134 4.43 -5.63 -9.70
CA ILE A 134 2.99 -5.80 -9.97
C ILE A 134 2.39 -4.71 -10.88
N GLU A 135 3.17 -3.75 -11.34
CA GLU A 135 2.66 -2.64 -12.17
C GLU A 135 1.89 -3.11 -13.43
N PRO A 136 2.27 -4.21 -14.12
CA PRO A 136 1.47 -4.78 -15.21
C PRO A 136 0.07 -5.25 -14.80
N VAL A 137 -0.10 -5.68 -13.54
CA VAL A 137 -1.38 -6.21 -13.00
C VAL A 137 -2.25 -5.08 -12.46
N ARG A 138 -1.66 -3.92 -12.17
CA ARG A 138 -2.32 -2.77 -11.54
C ARG A 138 -3.61 -2.30 -12.24
N PRO A 139 -3.72 -2.28 -13.58
CA PRO A 139 -4.97 -1.93 -14.27
C PRO A 139 -6.14 -2.88 -13.94
N LEU A 140 -5.86 -4.11 -13.53
CA LEU A 140 -6.85 -5.13 -13.17
C LEU A 140 -7.30 -5.05 -11.69
N LEU A 141 -6.65 -4.19 -10.90
CA LEU A 141 -6.97 -3.94 -9.50
C LEU A 141 -8.04 -2.85 -9.43
N LEU A 142 -9.30 -3.30 -9.51
CA LEU A 142 -10.47 -2.42 -9.62
C LEU A 142 -11.08 -2.15 -8.25
N THR A 143 -11.82 -1.05 -8.15
CA THR A 143 -12.69 -0.84 -6.99
C THR A 143 -13.88 -1.81 -7.03
N ARG A 144 -14.53 -2.04 -5.89
CA ARG A 144 -15.74 -2.89 -5.82
C ARG A 144 -16.81 -2.44 -6.82
N ALA A 145 -17.05 -1.13 -6.92
CA ALA A 145 -18.06 -0.56 -7.81
C ALA A 145 -17.72 -0.82 -9.29
N GLU A 146 -16.44 -0.64 -9.66
CA GLU A 146 -15.94 -0.95 -11.01
C GLU A 146 -16.06 -2.44 -11.33
N ALA A 147 -15.64 -3.31 -10.41
CA ALA A 147 -15.76 -4.76 -10.57
C ALA A 147 -17.24 -5.18 -10.73
N SER A 148 -18.15 -4.63 -9.93
CA SER A 148 -19.59 -4.92 -10.04
C SER A 148 -20.19 -4.42 -11.37
N SER A 149 -19.71 -3.29 -11.90
CA SER A 149 -20.12 -2.81 -13.23
C SER A 149 -19.69 -3.78 -14.33
N ILE A 150 -18.46 -4.31 -14.25
CA ILE A 150 -17.94 -5.28 -15.22
C ILE A 150 -18.68 -6.62 -15.13
N LEU A 151 -18.94 -7.11 -13.91
CA LEU A 151 -19.68 -8.35 -13.70
C LEU A 151 -21.11 -8.27 -14.25
N SER A 152 -21.78 -7.13 -14.07
CA SER A 152 -23.16 -6.92 -14.57
C SER A 152 -23.25 -6.66 -16.08
N GLY A 153 -22.17 -6.86 -16.83
CA GLY A 153 -22.16 -6.68 -18.29
C GLY A 153 -22.22 -5.23 -18.76
N HIS A 154 -22.16 -4.25 -17.85
CA HIS A 154 -22.02 -2.85 -18.21
C HIS A 154 -20.57 -2.62 -18.67
N GLN A 155 -20.31 -2.88 -19.95
CA GLN A 155 -19.02 -2.60 -20.60
C GLN A 155 -18.71 -1.11 -20.55
N THR A 156 -18.16 -0.65 -19.44
CA THR A 156 -17.25 0.48 -19.48
C THR A 156 -16.02 -0.05 -20.19
N LYS A 157 -15.80 0.40 -21.44
CA LYS A 157 -14.46 0.35 -22.04
C LYS A 157 -13.53 0.91 -20.95
N LEU A 158 -12.69 0.05 -20.39
CA LEU A 158 -11.61 0.46 -19.51
C LEU A 158 -10.67 1.29 -20.38
N GLU A 159 -11.01 2.56 -20.57
CA GLU A 159 -10.02 3.55 -20.96
C GLU A 159 -8.97 3.47 -19.85
N VAL A 160 -7.79 2.98 -20.24
CA VAL A 160 -6.58 2.96 -19.42
C VAL A 160 -6.20 4.40 -19.18
N THR A 161 -6.99 5.09 -18.36
CA THR A 161 -6.66 6.38 -17.81
C THR A 161 -5.51 6.11 -16.86
N ASP A 162 -4.41 6.79 -17.13
CA ASP A 162 -3.14 6.67 -16.45
C ASP A 162 -3.32 6.86 -14.93
N ARG A 163 -3.63 5.79 -14.19
CA ARG A 163 -3.90 5.77 -12.73
C ARG A 163 -2.62 5.99 -11.90
N ARG A 164 -1.56 6.52 -12.50
CA ARG A 164 -0.25 6.77 -11.87
C ARG A 164 -0.33 7.73 -10.68
N THR A 165 -1.37 8.54 -10.55
CA THR A 165 -1.46 9.62 -9.53
C THR A 165 -2.53 9.48 -8.45
N CYS A 166 -3.42 8.48 -8.48
CA CYS A 166 -4.61 8.51 -7.59
C CYS A 166 -4.49 7.70 -6.27
N PHE A 167 -3.44 6.88 -6.10
CA PHE A 167 -3.33 6.01 -4.91
C PHE A 167 -2.65 6.64 -3.69
N ASP A 168 -2.20 7.90 -3.76
CA ASP A 168 -1.44 8.56 -2.67
C ASP A 168 -2.18 9.69 -1.93
N LEU A 169 -3.50 9.87 -2.13
CA LEU A 169 -4.28 10.90 -1.43
C LEU A 169 -5.59 10.35 -0.85
N SER A 170 -5.48 9.44 0.12
CA SER A 170 -6.56 9.19 1.09
C SER A 170 -6.33 9.95 2.41
N MET A 171 -5.94 11.24 2.30
CA MET A 171 -6.04 12.19 3.38
C MET A 171 -7.29 13.06 3.15
N GLY A 172 -8.38 12.69 3.83
CA GLY A 172 -9.44 13.62 4.24
C GLY A 172 -10.40 14.16 3.16
N ARG A 173 -11.34 13.33 2.69
CA ARG A 173 -12.64 13.88 2.26
C ARG A 173 -13.43 14.30 3.51
N ARG A 174 -13.15 15.50 4.01
CA ARG A 174 -14.03 16.22 4.94
C ARG A 174 -15.36 16.42 4.23
N ARG A 175 -16.42 15.83 4.80
CA ARG A 175 -17.81 16.09 4.42
C ARG A 175 -18.02 17.60 4.46
N LYS A 176 -18.38 18.18 3.31
CA LYS A 176 -19.00 19.52 3.22
C LYS A 176 -20.22 19.49 4.14
N ARG A 177 -20.12 20.17 5.27
CA ARG A 177 -21.24 20.54 6.12
C ARG A 177 -21.42 22.04 5.90
N ASP A 178 -22.68 22.44 5.80
CA ASP A 178 -23.15 23.69 5.23
C ASP A 178 -22.50 24.94 5.84
N LEU A 179 -22.16 25.90 4.97
CA LEU A 179 -21.63 27.21 5.34
C LEU A 179 -22.80 28.17 5.58
N SER A 180 -22.88 28.69 6.80
CA SER A 180 -23.42 30.01 7.10
C SER A 180 -22.44 31.07 6.56
N PRO A 181 -22.92 32.19 5.98
CA PRO A 181 -22.06 33.26 5.51
C PRO A 181 -21.63 34.16 6.69
N GLU A 182 -20.56 34.92 6.47
CA GLU A 182 -19.88 35.83 7.39
C GLU A 182 -18.68 35.20 8.10
N ASP A 183 -17.53 35.18 7.39
CA ASP A 183 -16.25 35.55 7.99
C ASP A 183 -15.19 35.82 6.90
N GLU A 184 -14.38 36.83 7.17
CA GLU A 184 -13.56 37.60 6.24
C GLU A 184 -12.55 36.79 5.40
N ALA A 185 -12.42 37.20 4.14
CA ALA A 185 -11.53 36.60 3.15
C ALA A 185 -10.06 36.96 3.45
N LEU A 186 -9.34 36.05 4.11
CA LEU A 186 -7.87 36.06 4.07
C LEU A 186 -7.38 35.52 2.71
N PRO A 187 -6.36 36.15 2.09
CA PRO A 187 -5.82 35.71 0.81
C PRO A 187 -5.19 34.33 0.97
N LYS A 188 -5.70 33.36 0.20
CA LYS A 188 -5.14 32.01 0.11
C LYS A 188 -3.79 32.13 -0.61
N LYS A 189 -2.69 32.19 0.16
CA LYS A 189 -1.34 32.04 -0.39
C LYS A 189 -1.27 30.78 -1.26
N SER A 190 -0.67 30.90 -2.42
CA SER A 190 -0.58 29.78 -3.35
C SER A 190 0.29 28.67 -2.73
N ARG A 191 0.09 27.42 -3.14
CA ARG A 191 0.92 26.29 -2.67
C ARG A 191 2.42 26.53 -2.97
N GLU A 192 2.71 27.28 -4.03
CA GLU A 192 4.06 27.66 -4.44
C GLU A 192 4.68 28.65 -3.44
N GLU A 193 3.95 29.68 -3.02
CA GLU A 193 4.42 30.63 -2.00
C GLU A 193 4.73 29.94 -0.66
N LEU A 194 3.91 28.95 -0.26
CA LEU A 194 4.16 28.15 0.95
C LEU A 194 5.42 27.29 0.85
N LEU A 195 5.75 26.80 -0.35
CA LEU A 195 6.98 26.04 -0.58
C LEU A 195 8.20 26.96 -0.58
N GLU A 196 8.10 28.14 -1.19
CA GLU A 196 9.17 29.15 -1.16
C GLU A 196 9.45 29.64 0.26
N GLU A 197 8.41 29.91 1.05
CA GLU A 197 8.54 30.34 2.45
C GLU A 197 9.23 29.24 3.28
N ARG A 198 8.89 27.97 3.04
CA ARG A 198 9.52 26.83 3.72
C ARG A 198 10.97 26.61 3.28
N LEU A 199 11.29 26.80 1.99
CA LEU A 199 12.66 26.70 1.49
C LEU A 199 13.54 27.81 2.06
N ASN A 200 13.03 29.04 2.13
CA ASN A 200 13.74 30.17 2.72
C ASN A 200 14.04 29.96 4.22
N ILE A 201 13.10 29.38 4.97
CA ILE A 201 13.33 29.02 6.38
C ILE A 201 14.44 27.96 6.49
N MET A 202 14.40 26.92 5.66
CA MET A 202 15.45 25.88 5.69
C MET A 202 16.82 26.44 5.29
N PHE A 203 16.87 27.33 4.29
CA PHE A 203 18.11 27.96 3.85
C PHE A 203 18.71 28.84 4.95
N LYS A 204 17.89 29.62 5.65
CA LYS A 204 18.32 30.45 6.78
C LYS A 204 18.94 29.60 7.90
N ILE A 205 18.31 28.47 8.26
CA ILE A 205 18.82 27.57 9.31
C ILE A 205 20.20 27.00 8.92
N VAL A 206 20.41 26.67 7.64
CA VAL A 206 21.71 26.16 7.16
C VAL A 206 22.77 27.25 7.21
N MET A 207 22.42 28.48 6.80
CA MET A 207 23.35 29.61 6.84
C MET A 207 23.76 30.00 8.26
N ASP A 208 22.81 30.03 9.20
CA ASP A 208 23.12 30.31 10.61
C ASP A 208 24.06 29.24 11.20
N LYS A 209 23.82 27.95 10.90
CA LYS A 209 24.71 26.86 11.32
C LYS A 209 26.11 26.95 10.71
N MET A 210 26.23 27.40 9.46
CA MET A 210 27.54 27.61 8.83
C MET A 210 28.28 28.78 9.49
N ALA A 211 27.59 29.87 9.83
CA ALA A 211 28.20 31.01 10.52
C ALA A 211 28.71 30.64 11.92
N ASP A 212 27.99 29.78 12.64
CA ASP A 212 28.42 29.26 13.94
C ASP A 212 29.61 28.30 13.82
N PHE A 213 29.65 27.49 12.76
CA PHE A 213 30.80 26.62 12.47
C PHE A 213 32.07 27.42 12.16
N VAL A 214 31.96 28.50 11.39
CA VAL A 214 33.09 29.38 11.08
C VAL A 214 33.59 30.09 12.35
N ARG A 215 32.69 30.60 13.20
CA ARG A 215 33.08 31.23 14.48
C ARG A 215 33.78 30.27 15.44
N GLY A 216 33.37 29.00 15.48
CA GLY A 216 34.03 28.00 16.33
C GLY A 216 35.48 27.72 15.92
N LEU A 217 35.83 27.85 14.64
CA LEU A 217 37.18 27.59 14.13
C LEU A 217 38.19 28.71 14.44
N ASP A 218 37.72 29.93 14.68
CA ASP A 218 38.59 31.05 15.05
C ASP A 218 38.91 31.06 16.55
N SER A 219 37.99 30.59 17.41
CA SER A 219 38.22 30.48 18.86
C SER A 219 39.28 29.44 19.24
N ASP A 220 39.50 28.41 18.41
CA ASP A 220 40.52 27.39 18.64
C ASP A 220 41.94 27.83 18.24
N LYS A 221 42.08 28.95 17.52
CA LYS A 221 43.39 29.51 17.15
C LYS A 221 43.96 30.45 18.21
N GLU A 222 43.13 31.25 18.87
CA GLU A 222 43.60 32.19 19.90
C GLU A 222 44.08 31.49 21.19
N ASN A 223 43.59 30.29 21.49
CA ASN A 223 44.06 29.54 22.67
C ASN A 223 45.45 28.89 22.50
N LYS A 224 46.04 28.89 21.30
CA LYS A 224 47.40 28.35 21.06
C LYS A 224 48.50 29.40 21.08
N GLU A 225 48.19 30.69 21.07
CA GLU A 225 49.20 31.76 21.11
C GLU A 225 49.51 32.28 22.54
N ASN A 226 48.84 31.76 23.57
CA ASN A 226 49.05 32.16 24.98
C ASN A 226 49.75 31.09 25.84
N GLU A 227 50.31 30.03 25.23
CA GLU A 227 51.00 28.94 25.94
C GLU A 227 52.52 28.89 25.72
N ASP A 228 53.13 29.88 25.06
CA ASP A 228 54.60 30.05 24.93
C ASP A 228 55.14 31.23 25.75
#